data_AF-B6RRY7-F1
#
_entry.id   AF-B6RRY7-F1
#
_cell.length_a   1.000
_cell.length_b   1.000
_cell.length_c   1.000
_cell.angle_alpha   90.00
_cell.angle_beta   90.00
_cell.angle_gamma   90.00
#
_symmetry.space_group_name_H-M   'P 1'
#
loop_
_entity.id
_entity.type
_entity.pdbx_description
1 polymer ?
#
loop_
_entity_poly.entity_id
_entity_poly.type
_entity_poly.pdbx_seq_one_letter_code
_entity_poly.pdbx_strand_id
1 'polypeptide(L)'
;MTVNPLQTQPTSILTAPVKATPLPDSRKLSIVQIVLTAVKILAATALFVISCFGIFGCLLSIPLGIGGAIGLTCAALACFVIVLMSLWAGSSAKEKAYQKQIDTFAAENARLKNNLSDLEKALSSLGEVSVDLDAHVKSSEDLVTQCKHVLSEFNTLKLEMQEQLRPAASLISSVSKLLTKEDIIKLKDELQDLKNKVIQTQANVVLTNELLQQTQGQVQQQQQLLNQLQEQVQALEQQKQQLQQVVLQLQQAAQQAGEAQNNLIAGLGAAIQQAAAPAAPAAPAAPAPAAPAAPAPEAPAPEAPAPEAPAPEAPAPEAPAPEAPAPEAPAPEAPAPEAPAPEAPAPENNDSNNDDNAAS
;
A
#
# COMPACT_ATOMS: atom_id res chain seq x y z
N MET A 1 -24.63 6.87 -10.09
CA MET A 1 -25.73 7.14 -11.03
C MET A 1 -25.21 6.82 -12.42
N THR A 2 -25.87 5.87 -13.08
CA THR A 2 -25.44 5.21 -14.31
C THR A 2 -25.58 6.17 -15.50
N VAL A 3 -24.48 6.46 -16.17
CA VAL A 3 -24.45 7.24 -17.43
C VAL A 3 -24.86 6.35 -18.59
N ASN A 4 -25.85 6.78 -19.35
CA ASN A 4 -26.37 6.11 -20.54
C ASN A 4 -25.88 6.91 -21.77
N PRO A 5 -25.03 6.36 -22.66
CA PRO A 5 -24.59 7.08 -23.85
C PRO A 5 -25.65 6.97 -24.95
N LEU A 6 -26.19 8.12 -25.36
CA LEU A 6 -27.05 8.23 -26.53
C LEU A 6 -26.26 7.84 -27.78
N GLN A 7 -26.62 6.72 -28.40
CA GLN A 7 -26.28 6.42 -29.78
C GLN A 7 -26.93 7.47 -30.70
N THR A 8 -26.13 8.32 -31.32
CA THR A 8 -26.54 9.08 -32.51
C THR A 8 -26.00 8.37 -33.75
N GLN A 9 -26.91 7.74 -34.49
CA GLN A 9 -26.65 7.25 -35.83
C GLN A 9 -26.35 8.43 -36.78
N PRO A 10 -25.35 8.30 -37.68
CA PRO A 10 -25.20 9.24 -38.79
C PRO A 10 -26.25 8.92 -39.86
N THR A 11 -27.26 9.79 -39.96
CA THR A 11 -28.24 9.78 -41.04
C THR A 11 -27.52 9.99 -42.38
N SER A 12 -27.34 8.89 -43.12
CA SER A 12 -26.86 8.89 -44.49
C SER A 12 -27.85 9.64 -45.39
N ILE A 13 -27.55 10.90 -45.71
CA ILE A 13 -28.23 11.64 -46.78
C ILE A 13 -27.22 11.93 -47.89
N LEU A 14 -26.80 10.86 -48.58
CA LEU A 14 -26.12 10.95 -49.86
C LEU A 14 -27.05 10.35 -50.92
N THR A 15 -28.03 11.13 -51.35
CA THR A 15 -28.97 10.71 -52.41
C THR A 15 -28.71 11.48 -53.70
N ALA A 16 -28.03 10.75 -54.60
CA ALA A 16 -28.08 10.79 -56.06
C ALA A 16 -27.51 12.02 -56.83
N PRO A 17 -26.63 11.78 -57.83
CA PRO A 17 -26.23 12.81 -58.78
C PRO A 17 -27.38 13.12 -59.74
N VAL A 18 -27.69 14.41 -59.90
CA VAL A 18 -28.67 14.92 -60.87
C VAL A 18 -28.21 14.53 -62.29
N LYS A 19 -28.94 13.60 -62.89
CA LYS A 19 -28.76 13.19 -64.29
C LYS A 19 -29.20 14.33 -65.20
N ALA A 20 -28.25 15.01 -65.82
CA ALA A 20 -28.52 15.99 -66.87
C ALA A 20 -29.23 15.31 -68.04
N THR A 21 -30.49 15.70 -68.27
CA THR A 21 -31.26 15.25 -69.43
C THR A 21 -30.94 16.23 -70.57
N PRO A 22 -30.48 15.78 -71.75
CA PRO A 22 -30.15 16.71 -72.83
C PRO A 22 -31.46 17.31 -73.36
N LEU A 23 -31.61 18.64 -73.21
CA LEU A 23 -32.68 19.39 -73.86
C LEU A 23 -32.55 19.21 -75.38
N PRO A 24 -33.60 18.74 -76.09
CA PRO A 24 -33.57 18.76 -77.55
C PRO A 24 -33.53 20.21 -78.03
N ASP A 25 -32.61 20.52 -78.96
CA ASP A 25 -32.36 21.83 -79.55
C ASP A 25 -33.65 22.55 -79.99
N SER A 26 -34.17 23.39 -79.08
CA SER A 26 -35.39 24.18 -79.25
C SER A 26 -35.33 25.14 -80.44
N ARG A 27 -34.12 25.50 -80.90
CA ARG A 27 -33.90 26.35 -82.09
C ARG A 27 -34.30 25.65 -83.39
N LYS A 28 -33.98 24.36 -83.56
CA LYS A 28 -34.30 23.64 -84.82
C LYS A 28 -35.80 23.39 -84.93
N LEU A 29 -36.46 23.10 -83.81
CA LEU A 29 -37.92 22.96 -83.76
C LEU A 29 -38.63 24.29 -84.03
N SER A 30 -38.08 25.41 -83.55
CA SER A 30 -38.62 26.75 -83.79
C SER A 30 -38.55 27.16 -85.26
N ILE A 31 -37.42 26.91 -85.96
CA ILE A 31 -37.28 27.25 -87.38
C ILE A 31 -38.25 26.42 -88.24
N VAL A 32 -38.37 25.11 -87.99
CA VAL A 32 -39.32 24.25 -88.70
C VAL A 32 -40.76 24.71 -88.42
N GLN A 33 -41.08 25.11 -87.19
CA GLN A 33 -42.39 25.66 -86.85
C GLN A 33 -42.67 27.01 -87.51
N ILE A 34 -41.67 27.89 -87.62
CA ILE A 34 -41.77 29.17 -88.32
C ILE A 34 -42.02 28.94 -89.82
N VAL A 35 -41.26 28.05 -90.45
CA VAL A 35 -41.43 27.71 -91.87
C VAL A 35 -42.80 27.07 -92.10
N LEU A 36 -43.23 26.13 -91.25
CA LEU A 36 -44.54 25.48 -91.37
C LEU A 36 -45.70 26.48 -91.15
N THR A 37 -45.52 27.45 -90.25
CA THR A 37 -46.50 28.53 -90.02
C THR A 37 -46.54 29.49 -91.20
N ALA A 38 -45.39 29.87 -91.76
CA ALA A 38 -45.31 30.70 -92.96
C ALA A 38 -45.94 30.02 -94.18
N VAL A 39 -45.72 28.71 -94.37
CA VAL A 39 -46.36 27.92 -95.44
C VAL A 39 -47.87 27.86 -95.25
N LYS A 40 -48.36 27.68 -94.02
CA LYS A 40 -49.81 27.71 -93.72
C LYS A 40 -50.43 29.07 -94.00
N ILE A 41 -49.76 30.16 -93.63
CA ILE A 41 -50.22 31.52 -93.93
C ILE A 41 -50.21 31.76 -95.44
N LEU A 42 -49.13 31.41 -96.14
CA LEU A 42 -49.02 31.57 -97.58
C LEU A 42 -50.10 30.79 -98.34
N ALA A 43 -50.41 29.56 -97.92
CA ALA A 43 -51.50 28.76 -98.48
C ALA A 43 -52.88 29.40 -98.22
N ALA A 44 -53.11 29.93 -97.02
CA ALA A 44 -54.34 30.64 -96.68
C ALA A 44 -54.49 31.94 -97.49
N THR A 45 -53.41 32.72 -97.65
CA THR A 45 -53.39 33.93 -98.48
C THR A 45 -53.59 33.59 -99.96
N ALA A 46 -52.97 32.51 -100.46
CA ALA A 46 -53.16 32.06 -101.83
C ALA A 46 -54.62 31.64 -102.09
N LEU A 47 -55.24 30.88 -101.19
CA LEU A 47 -56.66 30.51 -101.30
C LEU A 47 -57.58 31.74 -101.22
N PHE A 48 -57.24 32.71 -100.37
CA PHE A 48 -57.96 33.98 -100.29
C PHE A 48 -57.85 34.77 -101.60
N VAL A 49 -56.66 34.88 -102.17
CA VAL A 49 -56.42 35.56 -103.46
C VAL A 49 -57.14 34.83 -104.58
N ILE A 50 -57.10 33.49 -104.63
CA ILE A 50 -57.87 32.69 -105.61
C ILE A 50 -59.37 32.94 -105.47
N SER A 51 -59.89 33.03 -104.23
CA SER A 51 -61.28 33.39 -103.99
C SER A 51 -61.59 34.82 -104.46
N CYS A 52 -60.72 35.79 -104.20
CA CYS A 52 -60.89 37.17 -104.66
C CYS A 52 -60.86 37.28 -106.20
N PHE A 53 -59.95 36.55 -106.87
CA PHE A 53 -59.91 36.46 -108.33
C PHE A 53 -61.13 35.72 -108.89
N GLY A 54 -61.64 34.70 -108.19
CA GLY A 54 -62.92 34.06 -108.54
C GLY A 54 -64.08 35.05 -108.50
N ILE A 55 -64.14 35.89 -107.45
CA ILE A 55 -65.15 36.95 -107.32
C ILE A 55 -64.98 38.00 -108.43
N PHE A 56 -63.77 38.51 -108.65
CA PHE A 56 -63.48 39.53 -109.67
C PHE A 56 -63.67 39.02 -111.11
N GLY A 57 -63.36 37.74 -111.37
CA GLY A 57 -63.60 37.08 -112.65
C GLY A 57 -65.10 36.93 -112.95
N CYS A 58 -65.93 36.70 -111.92
CA CYS A 58 -67.39 36.71 -112.06
C CYS A 58 -67.93 38.12 -112.38
N LEU A 59 -67.32 39.18 -111.84
CA LEU A 59 -67.66 40.58 -112.14
C LEU A 59 -67.36 40.98 -113.59
N LEU A 60 -66.41 40.31 -114.25
CA LEU A 60 -65.90 40.74 -115.55
C LEU A 60 -66.48 40.01 -116.77
N SER A 61 -67.09 38.81 -116.69
CA SER A 61 -67.60 38.15 -117.93
C SER A 61 -68.56 36.93 -117.88
N ILE A 62 -69.23 36.54 -116.78
CA ILE A 62 -70.24 35.43 -116.84
C ILE A 62 -71.38 35.65 -115.83
N PRO A 63 -72.69 35.54 -116.19
CA PRO A 63 -73.78 35.59 -115.22
C PRO A 63 -73.82 34.29 -114.42
N LEU A 64 -73.05 34.20 -113.33
CA LEU A 64 -73.22 33.14 -112.35
C LEU A 64 -74.55 33.34 -111.61
N GLY A 65 -75.41 32.33 -111.65
CA GLY A 65 -76.64 32.31 -110.86
C GLY A 65 -76.36 32.42 -109.36
N ILE A 66 -77.33 32.93 -108.60
CA ILE A 66 -77.26 33.23 -107.15
C ILE A 66 -76.64 32.08 -106.33
N GLY A 67 -76.85 30.82 -106.72
CA GLY A 67 -76.27 29.64 -106.06
C GLY A 67 -74.73 29.55 -106.13
N GLY A 68 -74.10 30.04 -107.20
CA GLY A 68 -72.64 30.03 -107.35
C GLY A 68 -71.94 31.03 -106.42
N ALA A 69 -72.54 32.21 -106.24
CA ALA A 69 -72.03 33.22 -105.30
C ALA A 69 -72.13 32.76 -103.85
N ILE A 70 -73.21 32.04 -103.50
CA ILE A 70 -73.40 31.47 -102.16
C ILE A 70 -72.39 30.33 -101.92
N GLY A 71 -72.17 29.45 -102.90
CA GLY A 71 -71.18 28.37 -102.78
C GLY A 71 -69.75 28.89 -102.55
N LEU A 72 -69.35 29.95 -103.27
CA LEU A 72 -68.02 30.53 -103.15
C LEU A 72 -67.81 31.25 -101.81
N THR A 73 -68.82 31.99 -101.34
CA THR A 73 -68.77 32.65 -100.03
C THR A 73 -68.75 31.63 -98.88
N CYS A 74 -69.52 30.54 -98.97
CA CYS A 74 -69.43 29.42 -98.04
C CYS A 74 -68.06 28.75 -98.04
N ALA A 75 -67.44 28.53 -99.21
CA ALA A 75 -66.10 27.94 -99.30
C ALA A 75 -65.01 28.84 -98.70
N ALA A 76 -65.10 30.16 -98.95
CA ALA A 76 -64.20 31.14 -98.36
C ALA A 76 -64.33 31.21 -96.83
N LEU A 77 -65.57 31.19 -96.32
CA LEU A 77 -65.83 31.13 -94.87
C LEU A 77 -65.32 29.84 -94.24
N ALA A 78 -65.51 28.69 -94.90
CA ALA A 78 -64.99 27.42 -94.42
C ALA A 78 -63.45 27.42 -94.33
N CYS A 79 -62.76 27.95 -95.34
CA CYS A 79 -61.31 28.09 -95.31
C CYS A 79 -60.85 29.02 -94.18
N PHE A 80 -61.54 30.14 -93.98
CA PHE A 80 -61.23 31.08 -92.91
C PHE A 80 -61.38 30.44 -91.52
N VAL A 81 -62.46 29.68 -91.29
CA VAL A 81 -62.69 28.97 -90.02
C VAL A 81 -61.62 27.91 -89.75
N ILE A 82 -61.19 27.15 -90.78
CA ILE A 82 -60.12 26.15 -90.64
C ILE A 82 -58.78 26.82 -90.24
N VAL A 83 -58.48 27.98 -90.81
CA VAL A 83 -57.27 28.76 -90.47
C VAL A 83 -57.35 29.28 -89.03
N LEU A 84 -58.50 29.80 -88.59
CA LEU A 84 -58.70 30.23 -87.20
C LEU A 84 -58.56 29.08 -86.20
N MET A 85 -59.17 27.92 -86.48
CA MET A 85 -59.06 26.72 -85.63
C MET A 85 -57.61 26.22 -85.54
N SER A 86 -56.85 26.30 -86.63
CA SER A 86 -55.44 25.90 -86.67
C SER A 86 -54.51 26.83 -85.87
N LEU A 87 -54.78 28.15 -85.91
CA LEU A 87 -54.03 29.13 -85.12
C LEU A 87 -54.33 29.04 -83.62
N TRP A 88 -55.61 28.81 -83.27
CA TRP A 88 -56.04 28.69 -81.88
C TRP A 88 -55.48 27.44 -81.20
N ALA A 89 -55.48 26.29 -81.90
CA ALA A 89 -54.90 25.05 -81.38
C ALA A 89 -53.40 25.14 -81.09
N GLY A 90 -52.65 25.88 -81.91
CA GLY A 90 -51.22 26.13 -81.71
C GLY A 90 -50.91 27.05 -80.53
N SER A 91 -51.78 28.04 -80.26
CA SER A 91 -51.67 28.92 -79.09
C SER A 91 -51.88 28.15 -77.79
N SER A 92 -52.88 27.27 -77.75
CA SER A 92 -53.24 26.49 -76.54
C SER A 92 -52.13 25.55 -76.06
N ALA A 93 -51.35 24.95 -76.97
CA ALA A 93 -50.26 24.06 -76.58
C ALA A 93 -49.06 24.80 -75.97
N LYS A 94 -48.72 25.99 -76.49
CA LYS A 94 -47.64 26.83 -75.95
C LYS A 94 -48.02 27.40 -74.58
N GLU A 95 -49.26 27.84 -74.43
CA GLU A 95 -49.81 28.34 -73.17
C GLU A 95 -49.72 27.29 -72.04
N LYS A 96 -50.08 26.03 -72.33
CA LYS A 96 -49.91 24.92 -71.37
C LYS A 96 -48.44 24.65 -71.00
N ALA A 97 -47.51 24.80 -71.96
CA ALA A 97 -46.08 24.62 -71.68
C ALA A 97 -45.53 25.75 -70.80
N TYR A 98 -45.93 27.00 -71.05
CA TYR A 98 -45.59 28.13 -70.18
C TYR A 98 -46.21 27.99 -68.80
N GLN A 99 -47.47 27.55 -68.71
CA GLN A 99 -48.12 27.31 -67.42
C GLN A 99 -47.37 26.26 -66.60
N LYS A 100 -46.96 25.15 -67.22
CA LYS A 100 -46.15 24.12 -66.55
C LYS A 100 -44.81 24.68 -66.04
N GLN A 101 -44.18 25.57 -66.79
CA GLN A 101 -42.94 26.21 -66.39
C GLN A 101 -43.16 27.18 -65.22
N ILE A 102 -44.25 27.95 -65.24
CA ILE A 102 -44.66 28.83 -64.14
C ILE A 102 -44.95 28.02 -62.87
N ASP A 103 -45.67 26.90 -62.99
CA ASP A 103 -45.97 26.02 -61.85
C ASP A 103 -44.70 25.40 -61.27
N THR A 104 -43.73 25.03 -62.13
CA THR A 104 -42.42 24.52 -61.71
C THR A 104 -41.62 25.60 -60.96
N PHE A 105 -41.57 26.82 -61.50
CA PHE A 105 -40.93 27.96 -60.83
C PHE A 105 -41.61 28.33 -59.50
N ALA A 106 -42.94 28.25 -59.45
CA ALA A 106 -43.69 28.49 -58.22
C ALA A 106 -43.37 27.43 -57.15
N ALA A 107 -43.27 26.16 -57.54
CA ALA A 107 -42.86 25.07 -56.64
C ALA A 107 -41.41 25.23 -56.17
N GLU A 108 -40.48 25.62 -57.05
CA GLU A 108 -39.10 25.89 -56.69
C GLU A 108 -38.97 27.09 -55.74
N ASN A 109 -39.69 28.19 -55.99
CA ASN A 109 -39.73 29.34 -55.09
C ASN A 109 -40.31 28.98 -53.71
N ALA A 110 -41.36 28.14 -53.66
CA ALA A 110 -41.89 27.64 -52.39
C ALA A 110 -40.86 26.79 -51.63
N ARG A 111 -40.11 25.93 -52.35
CA ARG A 111 -39.02 25.14 -51.77
C ARG A 111 -37.89 26.01 -51.25
N LEU A 112 -37.45 27.02 -52.01
CA LEU A 112 -36.43 27.97 -51.58
C LEU A 112 -36.87 28.72 -50.31
N LYS A 113 -38.13 29.14 -50.24
CA LYS A 113 -38.68 29.80 -49.05
C LYS A 113 -38.64 28.92 -47.81
N ASN A 114 -38.97 27.63 -47.95
CA ASN A 114 -38.87 26.68 -46.85
C ASN A 114 -37.41 26.48 -46.41
N ASN A 115 -36.50 26.29 -47.38
CA ASN A 115 -35.07 26.17 -47.08
C ASN A 115 -34.52 27.40 -46.36
N LEU A 116 -34.97 28.61 -46.73
CA LEU A 116 -34.57 29.85 -46.08
C LEU A 116 -35.06 29.91 -44.62
N SER A 117 -36.30 29.49 -44.38
CA SER A 117 -36.85 29.39 -43.02
C SER A 117 -36.09 28.37 -42.17
N ASP A 118 -35.68 27.24 -42.75
CA ASP A 118 -34.89 26.24 -42.02
C ASP A 118 -33.47 26.73 -41.74
N LEU A 119 -32.86 27.49 -42.67
CA LEU A 119 -31.56 28.14 -42.46
C LEU A 119 -31.64 29.19 -41.32
N GLU A 120 -32.71 29.97 -41.27
CA GLU A 120 -32.93 30.96 -40.22
C GLU A 120 -33.05 30.32 -38.83
N LYS A 121 -33.78 29.20 -38.73
CA LYS A 121 -33.83 28.39 -37.48
C LYS A 121 -32.47 27.84 -37.10
N ALA A 122 -31.72 27.33 -38.08
CA ALA A 122 -30.37 26.83 -37.84
C ALA A 122 -29.45 27.94 -37.31
N LEU A 123 -29.52 29.15 -37.87
CA LEU A 123 -28.79 30.32 -37.39
C LEU A 123 -29.18 30.71 -35.95
N SER A 124 -30.47 30.67 -35.61
CA SER A 124 -30.90 30.90 -34.22
C SER A 124 -30.35 29.85 -33.25
N SER A 125 -30.39 28.57 -33.63
CA SER A 125 -29.85 27.49 -32.79
C SER A 125 -28.33 27.60 -32.61
N LEU A 126 -27.60 28.03 -33.65
CA LEU A 126 -26.17 28.27 -33.58
C LEU A 126 -25.85 29.46 -32.67
N GLY A 127 -26.72 30.48 -32.65
CA GLY A 127 -26.64 31.59 -31.70
C GLY A 127 -26.78 31.12 -30.25
N GLU A 128 -27.69 30.20 -29.96
CA GLU A 128 -27.86 29.61 -28.62
C GLU A 128 -26.61 28.82 -28.19
N VAL A 129 -26.07 27.97 -29.07
CA VAL A 129 -24.81 27.26 -28.83
C VAL A 129 -23.64 28.22 -28.59
N SER A 130 -23.60 29.37 -29.28
CA SER A 130 -22.57 30.38 -29.05
C SER A 130 -22.64 30.99 -27.66
N VAL A 131 -23.85 31.19 -27.11
CA VAL A 131 -24.04 31.72 -25.75
C VAL A 131 -23.65 30.66 -24.71
N ASP A 132 -24.03 29.40 -24.93
CA ASP A 132 -23.64 28.29 -24.05
C ASP A 132 -22.11 28.10 -24.03
N LEU A 133 -21.47 28.24 -25.19
CA LEU A 133 -20.01 28.15 -25.29
C LEU A 133 -19.32 29.29 -24.52
N ASP A 134 -19.82 30.52 -24.64
CA ASP A 134 -19.29 31.68 -23.88
C ASP A 134 -19.44 31.48 -22.36
N ALA A 135 -20.59 30.96 -21.92
CA ALA A 135 -20.81 30.61 -20.52
C ALA A 135 -19.83 29.53 -20.02
N HIS A 136 -19.57 28.49 -20.83
CA HIS A 136 -18.60 27.45 -20.49
C HIS A 136 -17.16 27.98 -20.44
N VAL A 137 -16.78 28.85 -21.37
CA VAL A 137 -15.47 29.53 -21.36
C VAL A 137 -15.31 30.32 -20.07
N LYS A 138 -16.30 31.13 -19.69
CA LYS A 138 -16.26 31.91 -18.45
C LYS A 138 -16.17 31.04 -17.20
N SER A 139 -16.94 29.95 -17.15
CA SER A 139 -16.85 28.97 -16.07
C SER A 139 -15.46 28.32 -16.01
N SER A 140 -14.80 28.10 -17.15
CA SER A 140 -13.45 27.54 -17.19
C SER A 140 -12.39 28.53 -16.70
N GLU A 141 -12.54 29.83 -16.99
CA GLU A 141 -11.67 30.89 -16.46
C GLU A 141 -11.79 31.03 -14.94
N ASP A 142 -13.02 30.95 -14.41
CA ASP A 142 -13.27 30.93 -12.97
C ASP A 142 -12.61 29.72 -12.30
N LEU A 143 -12.72 28.53 -12.91
CA LEU A 143 -12.07 27.32 -12.41
C LEU A 143 -10.54 27.43 -12.41
N VAL A 144 -9.95 27.99 -13.47
CA VAL A 144 -8.51 28.26 -13.53
C VAL A 144 -8.07 29.22 -12.42
N THR A 145 -8.88 30.24 -12.15
CA THR A 145 -8.62 31.21 -11.08
C THR A 145 -8.67 30.55 -9.70
N GLN A 146 -9.65 29.69 -9.45
CA GLN A 146 -9.72 28.88 -8.22
C GLN A 146 -8.51 27.96 -8.08
N CYS A 147 -8.11 27.27 -9.15
CA CYS A 147 -6.94 26.38 -9.12
C CYS A 147 -5.64 27.15 -8.80
N LYS A 148 -5.46 28.35 -9.37
CA LYS A 148 -4.33 29.23 -9.05
C LYS A 148 -4.34 29.66 -7.58
N HIS A 149 -5.51 29.97 -7.03
CA HIS A 149 -5.65 30.32 -5.63
C HIS A 149 -5.25 29.17 -4.71
N VAL A 150 -5.78 27.96 -4.95
CA VAL A 150 -5.42 26.75 -4.20
C VAL A 150 -3.92 26.46 -4.30
N LEU A 151 -3.32 26.62 -5.49
CA LEU A 151 -1.87 26.44 -5.65
C LEU A 151 -1.07 27.47 -4.84
N SER A 152 -1.56 28.71 -4.73
CA SER A 152 -0.92 29.73 -3.91
C SER A 152 -1.01 29.38 -2.42
N GLU A 153 -2.17 28.93 -1.94
CA GLU A 153 -2.36 28.51 -0.55
C GLU A 153 -1.47 27.31 -0.20
N PHE A 154 -1.37 26.33 -1.10
CA PHE A 154 -0.48 25.18 -0.93
C PHE A 154 0.99 25.59 -0.80
N ASN A 155 1.45 26.56 -1.61
CA ASN A 155 2.82 27.05 -1.53
C ASN A 155 3.07 27.82 -0.22
N THR A 156 2.10 28.61 0.25
CA THR A 156 2.16 29.27 1.56
C THR A 156 2.24 28.23 2.69
N LEU A 157 1.37 27.22 2.66
CA LEU A 157 1.37 26.14 3.65
C LEU A 157 2.69 25.37 3.66
N LYS A 158 3.29 25.12 2.49
CA LYS A 158 4.62 24.50 2.38
C LYS A 158 5.70 25.35 3.06
N LEU A 159 5.69 26.66 2.85
CA LEU A 159 6.62 27.59 3.49
C LEU A 159 6.42 27.62 5.01
N GLU A 160 5.18 27.69 5.47
CA GLU A 160 4.84 27.63 6.90
C GLU A 160 5.31 26.31 7.53
N MET A 161 5.06 25.18 6.87
CA MET A 161 5.51 23.86 7.33
C MET A 161 7.04 23.78 7.39
N GLN A 162 7.74 24.35 6.41
CA GLN A 162 9.21 24.38 6.38
C GLN A 162 9.78 25.26 7.51
N GLU A 163 9.12 26.38 7.83
CA GLU A 163 9.48 27.25 8.95
C GLU A 163 9.21 26.54 10.29
N GLN A 164 8.10 25.81 10.42
CA GLN A 164 7.79 24.99 11.61
C GLN A 164 8.76 23.81 11.79
N LEU A 165 9.31 23.26 10.70
CA LEU A 165 10.32 22.19 10.76
C LEU A 165 11.72 22.72 11.07
N ARG A 166 11.99 24.01 10.88
CA ARG A 166 13.32 24.62 11.12
C ARG A 166 13.78 24.47 12.59
N PRO A 167 12.93 24.70 13.62
CA PRO A 167 13.24 24.36 15.00
C PRO A 167 13.57 22.88 15.20
N ALA A 168 12.83 21.97 14.56
CA ALA A 168 13.09 20.53 14.66
C ALA A 168 14.45 20.14 14.05
N ALA A 169 14.82 20.72 12.90
CA ALA A 169 16.15 20.53 12.31
C ALA A 169 17.28 21.05 13.21
N SER A 170 17.07 22.20 13.86
CA SER A 170 18.00 22.76 14.85
C SER A 170 18.13 21.87 16.10
N LEU A 171 17.02 21.32 16.59
CA LEU A 171 16.99 20.36 17.69
C LEU A 171 17.73 19.07 17.31
N ILE A 172 17.50 18.51 16.12
CA ILE A 172 18.23 17.33 15.63
C ILE A 172 19.73 17.59 15.57
N SER A 173 20.14 18.77 15.08
CA SER A 173 21.56 19.18 15.05
C SER A 173 22.14 19.32 16.46
N SER A 174 21.39 19.92 17.38
CA SER A 174 21.81 20.10 18.78
C SER A 174 21.93 18.76 19.51
N VAL A 175 20.95 17.87 19.32
CA VAL A 175 20.96 16.49 19.87
C VAL A 175 22.11 15.68 19.27
N SER A 176 22.38 15.80 17.97
CA SER A 176 23.50 15.11 17.33
C SER A 176 24.88 15.61 17.82
N LYS A 177 24.98 16.88 18.26
CA LYS A 177 26.19 17.42 18.89
C LYS A 177 26.35 17.02 20.35
N LEU A 178 25.24 16.89 21.09
CA LEU A 178 25.23 16.52 22.52
C LEU A 178 25.43 15.01 22.73
N LEU A 179 24.90 14.19 21.82
CA LEU A 179 25.12 12.75 21.80
C LEU A 179 25.77 12.40 20.46
N THR A 180 27.09 12.55 20.39
CA THR A 180 27.82 12.02 19.24
C THR A 180 27.82 10.49 19.30
N LYS A 181 27.92 9.83 18.15
CA LYS A 181 28.05 8.36 18.10
C LYS A 181 29.29 7.91 18.87
N GLU A 182 30.37 8.69 18.80
CA GLU A 182 31.59 8.51 19.59
C GLU A 182 31.32 8.53 21.10
N ASP A 183 30.55 9.49 21.62
CA ASP A 183 30.23 9.54 23.06
C ASP A 183 29.45 8.30 23.52
N ILE A 184 28.51 7.84 22.70
CA ILE A 184 27.72 6.63 22.97
C ILE A 184 28.61 5.38 22.94
N ILE A 185 29.55 5.30 21.99
CA ILE A 185 30.51 4.20 21.90
C ILE A 185 31.44 4.22 23.11
N LYS A 186 31.98 5.38 23.48
CA LYS A 186 32.84 5.52 24.65
C LYS A 186 32.14 5.13 25.94
N LEU A 187 30.90 5.59 26.14
CA LEU A 187 30.09 5.22 27.30
C LEU A 187 29.80 3.70 27.33
N LYS A 188 29.56 3.08 26.17
CA LYS A 188 29.38 1.63 26.05
C LYS A 188 30.66 0.89 26.46
N ASP A 189 31.81 1.34 25.99
CA ASP A 189 33.09 0.70 26.29
C ASP A 189 33.44 0.84 27.78
N GLU A 190 33.23 2.02 28.37
CA GLU A 190 33.37 2.25 29.81
C GLU A 190 32.41 1.39 30.64
N LEU A 191 31.16 1.22 30.19
CA LEU A 191 30.18 0.35 30.85
C LEU A 191 30.59 -1.13 30.76
N GLN A 192 31.16 -1.56 29.64
CA GLN A 192 31.69 -2.92 29.49
C GLN A 192 32.92 -3.15 30.36
N ASP A 193 33.85 -2.19 30.44
CA ASP A 193 35.00 -2.27 31.35
C ASP A 193 34.53 -2.34 32.82
N LEU A 194 33.55 -1.53 33.19
CA LEU A 194 32.96 -1.56 34.52
C LEU A 194 32.29 -2.92 34.80
N LYS A 195 31.54 -3.47 33.85
CA LYS A 195 30.95 -4.80 33.95
C LYS A 195 32.02 -5.87 34.19
N ASN A 196 33.11 -5.84 33.43
CA ASN A 196 34.21 -6.78 33.59
C ASN A 196 34.87 -6.66 34.97
N LYS A 197 35.10 -5.42 35.46
CA LYS A 197 35.60 -5.17 36.82
C LYS A 197 34.65 -5.67 37.90
N VAL A 198 33.33 -5.52 37.71
CA VAL A 198 32.33 -6.06 38.66
C VAL A 198 32.38 -7.58 38.69
N ILE A 199 32.45 -8.25 37.54
CA ILE A 199 32.60 -9.71 37.46
C ILE A 199 33.88 -10.17 38.16
N GLN A 200 35.00 -9.48 37.93
CA GLN A 200 36.27 -9.82 38.59
C GLN A 200 36.22 -9.58 40.10
N THR A 201 35.60 -8.48 40.53
CA THR A 201 35.39 -8.21 41.96
C THR A 201 34.52 -9.30 42.59
N GLN A 202 33.48 -9.74 41.89
CA GLN A 202 32.61 -10.82 42.35
C GLN A 202 33.38 -12.15 42.47
N ALA A 203 34.24 -12.48 41.50
CA ALA A 203 35.11 -13.65 41.58
C ALA A 203 36.07 -13.57 42.79
N ASN A 204 36.66 -12.39 43.05
CA ASN A 204 37.51 -12.18 44.22
C ASN A 204 36.76 -12.34 45.54
N VAL A 205 35.50 -11.87 45.62
CA VAL A 205 34.64 -12.04 46.80
C VAL A 205 34.33 -13.52 47.02
N VAL A 206 34.02 -14.28 45.97
CA VAL A 206 33.79 -15.73 46.07
C VAL A 206 35.03 -16.44 46.60
N LEU A 207 36.20 -16.16 46.01
CA LEU A 207 37.48 -16.73 46.46
C LEU A 207 37.76 -16.38 47.94
N THR A 208 37.48 -15.14 48.34
CA THR A 208 37.66 -14.68 49.73
C THR A 208 36.73 -15.42 50.69
N ASN A 209 35.47 -15.66 50.30
CA ASN A 209 34.51 -16.42 51.10
C ASN A 209 34.93 -17.89 51.25
N GLU A 210 35.44 -18.49 50.18
CA GLU A 210 35.94 -19.86 50.20
C GLU A 210 37.16 -20.00 51.11
N LEU A 211 38.09 -19.05 51.03
CA LEU A 211 39.24 -18.96 51.95
C LEU A 211 38.80 -18.76 53.40
N LEU A 212 37.76 -17.94 53.62
CA LEU A 212 37.20 -17.69 54.95
C LEU A 212 36.56 -18.95 55.53
N GLN A 213 35.78 -19.70 54.73
CA GLN A 213 35.22 -20.98 55.16
C GLN A 213 36.31 -22.00 55.47
N GLN A 214 37.35 -22.09 54.63
CA GLN A 214 38.49 -22.96 54.88
C GLN A 214 39.19 -22.59 56.20
N THR A 215 39.40 -21.29 56.43
CA THR A 215 40.02 -20.78 57.67
C THR A 215 39.14 -21.09 58.89
N GLN A 216 37.81 -20.93 58.79
CA GLN A 216 36.88 -21.31 59.86
C GLN A 216 36.95 -22.81 60.16
N GLY A 217 37.01 -23.66 59.13
CA GLY A 217 37.20 -25.11 59.29
C GLY A 217 38.50 -25.46 60.02
N GLN A 218 39.61 -24.80 59.67
CA GLN A 218 40.89 -24.97 60.37
C GLN A 218 40.81 -24.53 61.84
N VAL A 219 40.14 -23.40 62.13
CA VAL A 219 39.94 -22.93 63.51
C VAL A 219 39.09 -23.93 64.31
N GLN A 220 38.02 -24.47 63.73
CA GLN A 220 37.20 -25.50 64.40
C GLN A 220 38.00 -26.77 64.67
N GLN A 221 38.81 -27.22 63.71
CA GLN A 221 39.70 -28.37 63.91
C GLN A 221 40.72 -28.11 65.03
N GLN A 222 41.31 -26.91 65.05
CA GLN A 222 42.25 -26.52 66.11
C GLN A 222 41.56 -26.49 67.48
N GLN A 223 40.33 -25.99 67.57
CA GLN A 223 39.55 -25.97 68.81
C GLN A 223 39.22 -27.37 69.31
N GLN A 224 38.87 -28.30 68.41
CA GLN A 224 38.60 -29.69 68.78
C GLN A 224 39.87 -30.39 69.31
N LEU A 225 41.01 -30.14 68.68
CA LEU A 225 42.30 -30.68 69.13
C LEU A 225 42.72 -30.08 70.48
N LEU A 226 42.45 -28.79 70.71
CA LEU A 226 42.65 -28.14 72.00
C LEU A 226 41.79 -28.79 73.09
N ASN A 227 40.50 -29.06 72.80
CA ASN A 227 39.60 -29.71 73.75
C ASN A 227 40.06 -31.14 74.09
N GLN A 228 40.47 -31.94 73.09
CA GLN A 228 41.06 -33.26 73.31
C GLN A 228 42.32 -33.20 74.17
N LEU A 229 43.21 -32.23 73.91
CA LEU A 229 44.42 -32.07 74.68
C LEU A 229 44.09 -31.70 76.14
N GLN A 230 43.10 -30.83 76.35
CA GLN A 230 42.65 -30.44 77.68
C GLN A 230 42.02 -31.60 78.46
N GLU A 231 41.26 -32.47 77.77
CA GLU A 231 40.70 -33.69 78.35
C GLU A 231 41.80 -34.69 78.73
N GLN A 232 42.81 -34.88 77.88
CA GLN A 232 43.98 -35.70 78.22
C GLN A 232 44.74 -35.15 79.43
N VAL A 233 44.93 -33.83 79.52
CA VAL A 233 45.57 -33.19 80.67
C VAL A 233 44.78 -33.45 81.95
N GLN A 234 43.44 -33.34 81.91
CA GLN A 234 42.59 -33.67 83.07
C GLN A 234 42.69 -35.14 83.47
N ALA A 235 42.68 -36.06 82.51
CA ALA A 235 42.85 -37.49 82.77
C ALA A 235 44.21 -37.77 83.43
N LEU A 236 45.27 -37.15 82.93
CA LEU A 236 46.62 -37.28 83.50
C LEU A 236 46.70 -36.71 84.93
N GLU A 237 46.04 -35.58 85.19
CA GLU A 237 45.97 -34.98 86.53
C GLU A 237 45.19 -35.88 87.51
N GLN A 238 44.10 -36.50 87.07
CA GLN A 238 43.38 -37.51 87.88
C GLN A 238 44.26 -38.73 88.17
N GLN A 239 44.98 -39.24 87.16
CA GLN A 239 45.91 -40.36 87.33
C GLN A 239 47.00 -40.01 88.37
N LYS A 240 47.54 -38.80 88.30
CA LYS A 240 48.51 -38.29 89.29
C LYS A 240 47.93 -38.24 90.70
N GLN A 241 46.68 -37.77 90.87
CA GLN A 241 46.03 -37.72 92.18
C GLN A 241 45.78 -39.12 92.75
N GLN A 242 45.30 -40.06 91.93
CA GLN A 242 45.14 -41.46 92.33
C GLN A 242 46.48 -42.06 92.75
N LEU A 243 47.54 -41.82 91.97
CA LEU A 243 48.88 -42.31 92.30
C LEU A 243 49.38 -41.73 93.63
N GLN A 244 49.18 -40.44 93.89
CA GLN A 244 49.50 -39.83 95.18
C GLN A 244 48.75 -40.48 96.35
N GLN A 245 47.47 -40.82 96.16
CA GLN A 245 46.68 -41.48 97.18
C GLN A 245 47.15 -42.91 97.46
N VAL A 246 47.50 -43.66 96.41
CA VAL A 246 48.09 -45.00 96.53
C VAL A 246 49.44 -44.93 97.26
N VAL A 247 50.29 -43.95 96.94
CA VAL A 247 51.57 -43.74 97.65
C VAL A 247 51.34 -43.47 99.14
N LEU A 248 50.36 -42.64 99.50
CA LEU A 248 50.02 -42.36 100.90
C LEU A 248 49.54 -43.63 101.63
N GLN A 249 48.67 -44.42 101.00
CA GLN A 249 48.19 -45.68 101.55
C GLN A 249 49.32 -46.69 101.74
N LEU A 250 50.22 -46.82 100.76
CA LEU A 250 51.38 -47.70 100.87
C LEU A 250 52.30 -47.27 102.02
N GLN A 251 52.49 -45.97 102.21
CA GLN A 251 53.32 -45.45 103.29
C GLN A 251 52.70 -45.70 104.67
N GLN A 252 51.38 -45.55 104.81
CA GLN A 252 50.66 -45.91 106.03
C GLN A 252 50.73 -47.43 106.30
N ALA A 253 50.51 -48.25 105.26
CA ALA A 253 50.63 -49.70 105.38
C ALA A 253 52.05 -50.12 105.78
N ALA A 254 53.08 -49.46 105.24
CA ALA A 254 54.47 -49.69 105.62
C ALA A 254 54.76 -49.29 107.08
N GLN A 255 54.20 -48.17 107.56
CA GLN A 255 54.30 -47.76 108.97
C GLN A 255 53.61 -48.78 109.89
N GLN A 256 52.40 -49.22 109.56
CA GLN A 256 51.68 -50.25 110.32
C GLN A 256 52.41 -51.59 110.31
N ALA A 257 53.01 -51.99 109.18
CA ALA A 257 53.84 -53.18 109.11
C ALA A 257 55.10 -53.04 110.00
N GLY A 258 55.74 -51.87 110.01
CA GLY A 258 56.86 -51.57 110.89
C GLY A 258 56.48 -51.59 112.38
N GLU A 259 55.34 -51.02 112.75
CA GLU A 259 54.79 -51.06 114.10
C GLU A 259 54.41 -52.48 114.53
N ALA A 260 53.74 -53.24 113.65
CA ALA A 260 53.42 -54.64 113.88
C ALA A 260 54.70 -55.48 114.08
N GLN A 261 55.75 -55.21 113.29
CA GLN A 261 57.04 -55.87 113.44
C GLN A 261 57.75 -55.49 114.75
N ASN A 262 57.68 -54.21 115.17
CA ASN A 262 58.18 -53.78 116.48
C ASN A 262 57.39 -54.39 117.63
N ASN A 263 56.06 -54.50 117.51
CA ASN A 263 55.19 -55.16 118.49
C ASN A 263 55.45 -56.67 118.55
N LEU A 264 55.76 -57.31 117.41
CA LEU A 264 56.21 -58.71 117.36
C LEU A 264 57.58 -58.86 118.05
N ILE A 265 58.54 -57.98 117.80
CA ILE A 265 59.84 -58.00 118.49
C ILE A 265 59.67 -57.78 120.00
N ALA A 266 58.81 -56.84 120.41
CA ALA A 266 58.48 -56.61 121.82
C ALA A 266 57.74 -57.82 122.44
N GLY A 267 56.81 -58.42 121.70
CA GLY A 267 56.08 -59.62 122.10
C GLY A 267 56.98 -60.85 122.22
N LEU A 268 57.95 -61.02 121.33
CA LEU A 268 59.01 -62.02 121.44
C LEU A 268 59.95 -61.70 122.61
N GLY A 269 60.31 -60.44 122.85
CA GLY A 269 61.07 -60.03 124.03
C GLY A 269 60.36 -60.35 125.35
N ALA A 270 59.04 -60.11 125.41
CA ALA A 270 58.19 -60.47 126.54
C ALA A 270 58.02 -62.00 126.67
N ALA A 271 57.85 -62.71 125.55
CA ALA A 271 57.78 -64.17 125.55
C ALA A 271 59.10 -64.83 125.99
N ILE A 272 60.26 -64.24 125.65
CA ILE A 272 61.58 -64.69 126.13
C ILE A 272 61.74 -64.41 127.63
N GLN A 273 61.20 -63.30 128.17
CA GLN A 273 61.16 -63.05 129.61
C GLN A 273 60.17 -63.96 130.36
N GLN A 274 59.12 -64.43 129.69
CA GLN A 274 58.10 -65.32 130.28
C GLN A 274 58.40 -66.82 130.05
N ALA A 275 59.37 -67.15 129.19
CA ALA A 275 59.85 -68.51 128.93
C ALA A 275 61.15 -68.83 129.71
N ALA A 276 61.10 -68.69 131.05
CA ALA A 276 62.04 -69.34 131.96
C ALA A 276 61.40 -70.61 132.55
N ALA A 277 61.16 -71.64 131.72
CA ALA A 277 60.94 -73.05 132.11
C ALA A 277 60.81 -73.95 130.85
N PRO A 278 61.21 -75.23 130.88
CA PRO A 278 61.81 -75.90 129.71
C PRO A 278 60.93 -76.88 128.89
N ALA A 279 61.23 -76.90 127.58
CA ALA A 279 61.37 -78.00 126.59
C ALA A 279 60.28 -79.10 126.34
N ALA A 280 59.86 -79.23 125.06
CA ALA A 280 59.94 -80.41 124.12
C ALA A 280 58.75 -80.46 123.10
N PRO A 281 58.72 -81.29 122.01
CA PRO A 281 59.25 -80.98 120.67
C PRO A 281 58.32 -81.20 119.42
N ALA A 282 58.72 -80.60 118.29
CA ALA A 282 58.64 -81.00 116.84
C ALA A 282 57.34 -81.22 116.00
N ALA A 283 57.23 -80.37 114.94
CA ALA A 283 56.83 -80.58 113.51
C ALA A 283 55.34 -80.71 113.09
N PRO A 284 54.92 -80.46 111.81
CA PRO A 284 55.65 -80.02 110.60
C PRO A 284 55.01 -78.81 109.82
N ALA A 285 55.60 -78.50 108.66
CA ALA A 285 55.42 -77.28 107.85
C ALA A 285 54.40 -77.35 106.67
N ALA A 286 54.01 -76.14 106.21
CA ALA A 286 53.48 -75.71 104.89
C ALA A 286 51.96 -75.87 104.61
N PRO A 287 51.35 -75.11 103.65
CA PRO A 287 51.91 -74.08 102.74
C PRO A 287 51.15 -72.71 102.72
N ALA A 288 51.74 -71.74 102.01
CA ALA A 288 51.20 -70.42 101.71
C ALA A 288 50.04 -70.46 100.69
N PRO A 289 49.07 -69.52 100.74
CA PRO A 289 48.20 -69.23 99.60
C PRO A 289 48.69 -68.02 98.80
N ALA A 290 48.63 -68.18 97.49
CA ALA A 290 49.05 -67.28 96.44
C ALA A 290 48.13 -66.05 96.27
N ALA A 291 48.71 -65.01 95.68
CA ALA A 291 48.06 -63.76 95.27
C ALA A 291 46.96 -64.00 94.22
N PRO A 292 45.83 -63.26 94.27
CA PRO A 292 44.92 -63.18 93.14
C PRO A 292 45.39 -62.10 92.16
N ALA A 293 45.69 -62.52 90.93
CA ALA A 293 45.82 -61.63 89.78
C ALA A 293 44.44 -61.10 89.39
N ALA A 294 44.28 -59.78 89.37
CA ALA A 294 43.11 -59.11 88.82
C ALA A 294 43.19 -59.08 87.28
N PRO A 295 42.08 -59.28 86.54
CA PRO A 295 42.09 -59.16 85.09
C PRO A 295 42.01 -57.67 84.68
N ALA A 296 42.77 -57.30 83.64
CA ALA A 296 42.66 -56.00 83.00
C ALA A 296 41.38 -55.94 82.13
N PRO A 297 40.61 -54.84 82.11
CA PRO A 297 39.47 -54.72 81.22
C PRO A 297 39.92 -54.22 79.84
N GLU A 298 39.52 -54.93 78.78
CA GLU A 298 39.59 -54.43 77.40
C GLU A 298 38.35 -53.57 77.12
N ALA A 299 38.57 -52.33 76.68
CA ALA A 299 37.52 -51.42 76.21
C ALA A 299 37.30 -51.59 74.69
N PRO A 300 36.06 -51.67 74.19
CA PRO A 300 35.80 -51.74 72.76
C PRO A 300 35.86 -50.34 72.12
N ALA A 301 36.44 -50.24 70.93
CA ALA A 301 36.46 -49.01 70.14
C ALA A 301 35.08 -48.76 69.48
N PRO A 302 34.61 -47.50 69.39
CA PRO A 302 33.36 -47.19 68.70
C PRO A 302 33.62 -46.92 67.20
N GLU A 303 32.89 -47.61 66.33
CA GLU A 303 32.77 -47.26 64.91
C GLU A 303 31.61 -46.27 64.73
N ALA A 304 31.88 -45.13 64.10
CA ALA A 304 30.88 -44.13 63.74
C ALA A 304 30.41 -44.35 62.29
N PRO A 305 29.10 -44.23 61.98
CA PRO A 305 28.60 -44.36 60.61
C PRO A 305 28.83 -43.06 59.81
N ALA A 306 29.17 -43.20 58.53
CA ALA A 306 29.36 -42.08 57.61
C ALA A 306 28.00 -41.46 57.19
N PRO A 307 27.91 -40.13 56.98
CA PRO A 307 26.69 -39.49 56.51
C PRO A 307 26.62 -39.49 54.98
N GLU A 308 25.52 -40.01 54.42
CA GLU A 308 25.14 -39.78 53.02
C GLU A 308 24.31 -38.48 52.93
N ALA A 309 24.77 -37.54 52.11
CA ALA A 309 24.03 -36.32 51.77
C ALA A 309 23.32 -36.50 50.42
N PRO A 310 22.04 -36.11 50.27
CA PRO A 310 21.34 -36.16 48.99
C PRO A 310 21.77 -34.98 48.09
N ALA A 311 21.95 -35.26 46.80
CA ALA A 311 22.27 -34.24 45.80
C ALA A 311 21.07 -33.33 45.50
N PRO A 312 21.27 -32.01 45.27
CA PRO A 312 20.19 -31.11 44.90
C PRO A 312 19.93 -31.17 43.39
N GLU A 313 18.69 -31.48 43.00
CA GLU A 313 18.19 -31.26 41.64
C GLU A 313 17.78 -29.79 41.48
N ALA A 314 18.38 -29.09 40.50
CA ALA A 314 17.98 -27.75 40.10
C ALA A 314 17.13 -27.83 38.81
N PRO A 315 16.00 -27.11 38.71
CA PRO A 315 15.19 -27.09 37.51
C PRO A 315 15.83 -26.20 36.42
N ALA A 316 15.75 -26.65 35.17
CA ALA A 316 16.27 -25.94 34.01
C ALA A 316 15.42 -24.68 33.69
N PRO A 317 16.04 -23.57 33.24
CA PRO A 317 15.30 -22.37 32.86
C PRO A 317 14.74 -22.50 31.44
N GLU A 318 13.42 -22.40 31.30
CA GLU A 318 12.76 -22.19 30.00
C GLU A 318 12.84 -20.71 29.61
N ALA A 319 13.45 -20.44 28.46
CA ALA A 319 13.44 -19.12 27.83
C ALA A 319 12.36 -19.08 26.72
N PRO A 320 11.50 -18.04 26.64
CA PRO A 320 10.55 -17.89 25.54
C PRO A 320 11.28 -17.56 24.23
N ALA A 321 10.85 -18.18 23.14
CA ALA A 321 11.35 -17.88 21.80
C ALA A 321 10.90 -16.48 21.32
N PRO A 322 11.75 -15.74 20.58
CA PRO A 322 11.38 -14.44 20.05
C PRO A 322 10.49 -14.58 18.81
N GLU A 323 9.26 -14.09 18.88
CA GLU A 323 8.41 -13.89 17.70
C GLU A 323 8.84 -12.62 16.97
N ALA A 324 9.36 -12.78 15.75
CA ALA A 324 9.60 -11.68 14.82
C ALA A 324 8.37 -11.52 13.90
N PRO A 325 7.79 -10.31 13.77
CA PRO A 325 6.71 -10.06 12.82
C PRO A 325 7.24 -10.11 11.38
N ALA A 326 6.49 -10.77 10.51
CA ALA A 326 6.80 -10.90 9.09
C ALA A 326 6.71 -9.53 8.37
N PRO A 327 7.57 -9.24 7.39
CA PRO A 327 7.51 -8.01 6.62
C PRO A 327 6.40 -8.09 5.56
N GLU A 328 5.39 -7.23 5.68
CA GLU A 328 4.43 -6.98 4.61
C GLU A 328 5.05 -6.02 3.58
N ALA A 329 5.30 -6.53 2.38
CA ALA A 329 5.70 -5.71 1.23
C ALA A 329 4.44 -5.21 0.49
N PRO A 330 4.32 -3.90 0.21
CA PRO A 330 3.24 -3.38 -0.61
C PRO A 330 3.42 -3.80 -2.08
N ALA A 331 2.33 -4.20 -2.73
CA ALA A 331 2.33 -4.58 -4.14
C ALA A 331 2.63 -3.36 -5.04
N PRO A 332 3.40 -3.53 -6.14
CA PRO A 332 3.70 -2.46 -7.07
C PRO A 332 2.49 -2.20 -7.99
N GLU A 333 1.88 -1.03 -7.86
CA GLU A 333 0.95 -0.51 -8.86
C GLU A 333 1.76 0.12 -10.02
N ALA A 334 1.73 -0.54 -11.18
CA ALA A 334 2.29 -0.01 -12.41
C ALA A 334 1.25 0.88 -13.12
N PRO A 335 1.57 2.13 -13.50
CA PRO A 335 0.68 2.95 -14.30
C PRO A 335 0.59 2.41 -15.74
N ALA A 336 -0.62 2.37 -16.29
CA ALA A 336 -0.86 1.99 -17.67
C ALA A 336 -0.24 3.02 -18.64
N PRO A 337 0.37 2.58 -19.76
CA PRO A 337 0.95 3.51 -20.73
C PRO A 337 -0.14 4.17 -21.56
N GLU A 338 -0.26 5.50 -21.48
CA GLU A 338 -1.04 6.29 -22.43
C GLU A 338 -0.20 6.52 -23.70
N ALA A 339 -0.71 6.02 -24.83
CA ALA A 339 -0.14 6.28 -26.15
C ALA A 339 -0.61 7.66 -26.65
N PRO A 340 0.27 8.51 -27.19
CA PRO A 340 -0.13 9.79 -27.77
C PRO A 340 -0.88 9.55 -29.09
N ALA A 341 -2.02 10.22 -29.25
CA ALA A 341 -2.75 10.26 -30.51
C ALA A 341 -1.94 11.03 -31.58
N PRO A 342 -1.90 10.58 -32.84
CA PRO A 342 -1.17 11.27 -33.90
C PRO A 342 -1.90 12.56 -34.30
N GLU A 343 -1.23 13.70 -34.16
CA GLU A 343 -1.66 14.97 -34.74
C GLU A 343 -1.42 14.95 -36.26
N ALA A 344 -2.50 15.17 -37.03
CA ALA A 344 -2.42 15.41 -38.46
C ALA A 344 -2.14 16.91 -38.71
N PRO A 345 -1.23 17.27 -39.63
CA PRO A 345 -0.93 18.67 -39.93
C PRO A 345 -2.11 19.31 -40.69
N ALA A 346 -2.56 20.47 -40.22
CA ALA A 346 -3.48 21.33 -40.94
C ALA A 346 -2.76 22.00 -42.13
N PRO A 347 -3.41 22.16 -43.30
CA PRO A 347 -2.82 22.85 -44.43
C PRO A 347 -2.78 24.37 -44.19
N GLU A 348 -1.59 24.96 -44.34
CA GLU A 348 -1.40 26.42 -44.38
C GLU A 348 -2.01 26.98 -45.67
N ASN A 349 -3.06 27.79 -45.52
CA ASN A 349 -3.52 28.67 -46.59
C ASN A 349 -2.61 29.89 -46.63
N ASN A 350 -1.79 29.94 -47.68
CA ASN A 350 -0.93 31.05 -48.03
C ASN A 350 -1.76 32.11 -48.77
N ASP A 351 -2.46 32.98 -48.03
CA ASP A 351 -3.08 34.17 -48.63
C ASP A 351 -2.05 35.30 -48.70
N SER A 352 -1.54 35.47 -49.91
CA SER A 352 -0.81 36.63 -50.36
C SER A 352 -1.75 37.84 -50.36
N ASN A 353 -1.68 38.69 -49.34
CA ASN A 353 -2.18 40.05 -49.43
C ASN A 353 -1.02 41.04 -49.47
N ASN A 354 -0.76 41.40 -50.72
CA ASN A 354 -0.07 42.58 -51.17
C ASN A 354 -0.85 43.82 -50.69
N ASP A 355 -0.28 44.61 -49.79
CA ASP A 355 -0.63 46.02 -49.64
C ASP A 355 0.66 46.82 -49.50
N ASP A 356 1.14 47.28 -50.65
CA ASP A 356 1.78 48.59 -50.77
C ASP A 356 0.89 49.63 -50.07
N ASN A 357 1.45 50.49 -49.22
CA ASN A 357 1.50 51.94 -49.46
C ASN A 357 1.95 52.73 -48.20
N ALA A 358 3.08 53.42 -48.36
CA ALA A 358 3.48 54.73 -47.82
C ALA A 358 3.03 55.18 -46.41
N ALA A 359 4.01 55.61 -45.61
CA ALA A 359 4.35 57.04 -45.51
C ALA A 359 5.61 57.25 -44.65
N SER A 360 6.27 58.36 -44.96
CA SER A 360 7.51 58.92 -44.43
C SER A 360 7.61 59.12 -42.93
#